data_AF-A0A8W8LQE7-F1
#
_entry.id   AF-A0A8W8LQE7-F1
#
_cell.length_a   1.000
_cell.length_b   1.000
_cell.length_c   1.000
_cell.angle_alpha   90.00
_cell.angle_beta   90.00
_cell.angle_gamma   90.00
#
_symmetry.space_group_name_H-M   'P 1'
#
loop_
_entity.id
_entity.type
_entity.pdbx_description
1 polymer ?
#
loop_
_entity_poly.entity_id
_entity_poly.type
_entity_poly.pdbx_seq_one_letter_code
_entity_poly.pdbx_strand_id
1 'polypeptide(L)'
;MAQEQKELDMVDRDPNGINSHVKVAFEDVLAEPDGAHSIDCVWLCSYSCFNCGKNCCYKLMTTLCGMCLALAWGCEFALITFQQVWCVTPSLRIFGICMGCMQKFFGTFMSCCLAPICETVGLCFSNITVKNA
;
A
#
# COMPACT_ATOMS: atom_id res chain seq x y z
N MET A 1 -4.24 9.04 22.71
CA MET A 1 -4.90 9.74 21.60
C MET A 1 -6.31 9.21 21.54
N ALA A 2 -7.31 10.03 21.91
CA ALA A 2 -8.70 9.65 21.78
C ALA A 2 -8.98 9.51 20.27
N GLN A 3 -9.26 8.29 19.80
CA GLN A 3 -9.77 8.12 18.45
C GLN A 3 -11.16 8.75 18.45
N GLU A 4 -11.33 9.83 17.69
CA GLU A 4 -12.66 10.31 17.31
C GLU A 4 -13.40 9.11 16.70
N GLN A 5 -14.51 8.71 17.32
CA GLN A 5 -15.39 7.68 16.79
C GLN A 5 -16.01 8.24 15.51
N LYS A 6 -15.32 8.08 14.38
CA LYS A 6 -15.86 8.47 13.08
C LYS A 6 -17.12 7.64 12.86
N GLU A 7 -18.26 8.31 12.75
CA GLU A 7 -19.54 7.68 12.51
C GLU A 7 -19.46 6.82 11.24
N LEU A 8 -20.04 5.62 11.29
CA LEU A 8 -20.01 4.69 10.17
C LEU A 8 -20.88 5.24 9.04
N ASP A 9 -20.27 5.60 7.91
CA ASP A 9 -21.01 6.06 6.73
C ASP A 9 -21.74 4.88 6.06
N MET A 10 -23.07 4.97 6.03
CA MET A 10 -23.93 3.93 5.46
C MET A 10 -24.16 4.09 3.96
N VAL A 11 -23.84 5.28 3.40
CA VAL A 11 -24.01 5.65 2.00
C VAL A 11 -22.70 5.48 1.25
N ASP A 12 -21.63 6.15 1.70
CA ASP A 12 -20.28 5.99 1.12
C ASP A 12 -19.45 4.99 1.93
N ARG A 13 -19.42 3.74 1.43
CA ARG A 13 -18.67 2.64 2.05
C ARG A 13 -17.24 2.49 1.53
N ASP A 14 -16.81 3.33 0.59
CA ASP A 14 -15.43 3.37 0.07
C ASP A 14 -14.87 4.81 0.01
N PRO A 15 -14.82 5.52 1.15
CA PRO A 15 -14.42 6.94 1.17
C PRO A 15 -12.97 7.19 0.76
N ASN A 16 -12.13 6.15 0.78
CA ASN A 16 -10.72 6.21 0.36
C ASN A 16 -10.51 5.69 -1.08
N GLY A 17 -11.57 5.27 -1.77
CA GLY A 17 -11.50 4.80 -3.16
C GLY A 17 -10.64 3.56 -3.38
N ILE A 18 -10.51 2.69 -2.36
CA ILE A 18 -9.66 1.49 -2.38
C ILE A 18 -10.11 0.55 -3.51
N ASN A 19 -11.42 0.49 -3.74
CA ASN A 19 -12.04 -0.41 -4.71
C ASN A 19 -12.55 0.35 -5.94
N SER A 20 -11.90 1.47 -6.30
CA SER A 20 -12.22 2.24 -7.51
C SER A 20 -12.15 1.41 -8.79
N HIS A 21 -11.20 0.47 -8.88
CA HIS A 21 -10.96 -0.39 -10.04
C HIS A 21 -12.06 -1.44 -10.31
N VAL A 22 -12.93 -1.75 -9.35
CA VAL A 22 -14.07 -2.68 -9.56
C VAL A 22 -15.39 -1.96 -9.85
N LYS A 23 -15.38 -0.63 -9.93
CA LYS A 23 -16.54 0.16 -10.37
C LYS A 23 -16.70 -0.06 -11.87
N VAL A 24 -17.75 -0.78 -12.26
CA VAL A 24 -18.06 -1.13 -13.65
C VAL A 24 -19.52 -0.75 -13.94
N ALA A 25 -19.71 0.13 -14.92
CA ALA A 25 -21.01 0.47 -15.47
C ALA A 25 -21.44 -0.52 -16.58
N PHE A 26 -22.71 -0.46 -16.98
CA PHE A 26 -23.23 -1.33 -18.05
C PHE A 26 -22.55 -1.03 -19.38
N GLU A 27 -22.37 0.26 -19.67
CA GLU A 27 -21.77 0.80 -20.87
C GLU A 27 -20.27 0.45 -20.96
N ASP A 28 -19.58 0.33 -19.81
CA ASP A 28 -18.17 -0.08 -19.78
C ASP A 28 -17.96 -1.52 -20.30
N VAL A 29 -19.02 -2.35 -20.30
CA VAL A 29 -18.96 -3.77 -20.67
C VAL A 29 -19.61 -4.05 -22.02
N LEU A 30 -20.75 -3.43 -22.29
CA LEU A 30 -21.63 -3.80 -23.41
C LEU A 30 -21.91 -2.65 -24.39
N ALA A 31 -21.30 -1.47 -24.24
CA ALA A 31 -21.56 -0.30 -25.08
C ALA A 31 -21.71 -0.64 -26.58
N GLU A 32 -22.82 -0.19 -27.16
CA GLU A 32 -23.09 -0.27 -28.60
C GLU A 32 -22.61 1.00 -29.31
N PRO A 33 -21.93 0.89 -30.47
CA PRO A 33 -21.52 2.04 -31.26
C PRO A 33 -22.68 2.61 -32.11
N ASP A 34 -22.57 3.89 -32.54
CA ASP A 34 -23.61 4.69 -33.24
C ASP A 34 -24.17 4.11 -34.56
N GLY A 35 -23.67 2.97 -35.05
CA GLY A 35 -24.15 2.29 -36.27
C GLY A 35 -24.72 0.89 -36.06
N ALA A 36 -24.71 0.39 -34.82
CA ALA A 36 -25.07 -0.99 -34.50
C ALA A 36 -25.95 -1.08 -33.25
N HIS A 37 -26.91 -0.16 -33.12
CA HIS A 37 -27.85 -0.19 -32.01
C HIS A 37 -28.78 -1.39 -32.11
N SER A 38 -28.88 -2.12 -31.00
CA SER A 38 -29.95 -3.08 -30.80
C SER A 38 -31.29 -2.35 -30.66
N ILE A 39 -32.37 -3.13 -30.72
CA ILE A 39 -33.72 -2.59 -30.53
C ILE A 39 -33.82 -2.06 -29.09
N ASP A 40 -34.37 -0.85 -28.91
CA ASP A 40 -34.45 -0.15 -27.62
C ASP A 40 -34.92 -1.02 -26.43
N CYS A 41 -35.90 -1.90 -26.67
CA CYS A 41 -36.41 -2.78 -25.63
C CYS A 41 -35.38 -3.81 -25.16
N VAL A 42 -34.53 -4.30 -26.08
CA VAL A 42 -33.44 -5.24 -25.76
C VAL A 42 -32.36 -4.50 -24.98
N TRP A 43 -31.99 -3.29 -25.40
CA TRP A 43 -31.02 -2.46 -24.68
C TRP A 43 -31.47 -2.18 -23.24
N LEU A 44 -32.72 -1.75 -23.05
CA LEU A 44 -33.28 -1.45 -21.72
C LEU A 44 -33.39 -2.70 -20.82
N CYS A 45 -33.84 -3.82 -21.38
CA CYS A 45 -33.91 -5.09 -20.66
C CYS A 45 -32.51 -5.58 -20.26
N SER A 46 -31.53 -5.43 -21.14
CA SER A 46 -30.13 -5.81 -20.89
C SER A 46 -29.53 -4.96 -19.77
N TYR A 47 -29.73 -3.64 -19.81
CA TYR A 47 -29.31 -2.72 -18.74
C TYR A 47 -29.91 -3.13 -17.38
N SER A 48 -31.21 -3.42 -17.37
CA SER A 48 -31.92 -3.81 -16.14
C SER A 48 -31.44 -5.16 -15.61
N CYS A 49 -31.29 -6.15 -16.49
CA CYS A 49 -30.84 -7.50 -16.14
C CYS A 49 -29.41 -7.48 -15.59
N PHE A 50 -28.50 -6.77 -16.24
CA PHE A 50 -27.11 -6.63 -15.82
C PHE A 50 -27.00 -6.02 -14.41
N ASN A 51 -27.65 -4.88 -14.18
CA ASN A 51 -27.60 -4.19 -12.89
C ASN A 51 -28.28 -5.00 -11.78
N CYS A 52 -29.43 -5.63 -12.07
CA CYS A 52 -30.12 -6.47 -11.10
C CYS A 52 -29.30 -7.72 -10.74
N GLY A 53 -28.79 -8.44 -11.73
CA GLY A 53 -27.96 -9.63 -11.54
C GLY A 53 -26.72 -9.34 -10.72
N LYS A 54 -25.93 -8.33 -11.12
CA LYS A 54 -24.72 -7.91 -10.40
C LYS A 54 -25.02 -7.56 -8.95
N ASN A 55 -26.05 -6.74 -8.71
CA ASN A 55 -26.40 -6.29 -7.36
C ASN A 55 -26.95 -7.42 -6.50
N CYS A 56 -27.77 -8.31 -7.07
CA CYS A 56 -28.33 -9.46 -6.35
C CYS A 56 -27.22 -10.42 -5.92
N CYS A 57 -26.36 -10.84 -6.86
CA CYS A 57 -25.25 -11.74 -6.57
C CYS A 57 -24.30 -11.16 -5.50
N TYR A 58 -23.92 -9.89 -5.63
CA TYR A 58 -23.05 -9.23 -4.65
C TYR A 58 -23.69 -9.17 -3.26
N LYS A 59 -24.97 -8.76 -3.17
CA LYS A 59 -25.69 -8.69 -1.90
C LYS A 59 -25.86 -10.06 -1.25
N LEU A 60 -26.14 -11.09 -2.03
CA LEU A 60 -26.28 -12.46 -1.53
C LEU A 60 -24.94 -12.96 -0.96
N MET A 61 -23.85 -12.79 -1.71
CA MET A 61 -22.52 -13.19 -1.24
C MET A 61 -22.11 -12.43 0.02
N THR A 62 -22.38 -11.12 0.07
CA THR A 62 -22.05 -10.28 1.24
C THR A 62 -22.90 -10.67 2.45
N THR A 63 -24.18 -11.04 2.25
CA THR A 63 -25.04 -11.49 3.35
C THR A 63 -24.57 -12.82 3.94
N LEU A 64 -24.18 -13.77 3.07
CA LEU A 64 -23.77 -15.10 3.51
C LEU A 64 -22.37 -15.12 4.14
N CYS A 65 -21.42 -14.37 3.56
CA CYS A 65 -20.01 -14.50 3.93
C CYS A 65 -19.42 -13.21 4.52
N GLY A 66 -20.03 -12.05 4.31
CA GLY A 66 -19.43 -10.75 4.60
C GLY A 66 -19.12 -10.54 6.08
N MET A 67 -20.02 -10.94 6.99
CA MET A 67 -19.79 -10.79 8.44
C MET A 67 -18.64 -11.66 8.94
N CYS A 68 -18.57 -12.93 8.50
CA CYS A 68 -17.50 -13.84 8.88
C CYS A 68 -16.14 -13.36 8.37
N LEU A 69 -16.08 -12.88 7.12
CA LEU A 69 -14.85 -12.31 6.54
C LEU A 69 -14.43 -11.03 7.25
N ALA A 70 -15.37 -10.14 7.57
CA ALA A 70 -15.08 -8.92 8.33
C ALA A 70 -14.48 -9.24 9.71
N LEU A 71 -15.02 -10.23 10.41
CA LEU A 71 -14.48 -10.69 11.69
C LEU A 71 -13.07 -11.28 11.52
N ALA A 72 -12.86 -12.13 10.52
CA ALA A 72 -11.56 -12.74 10.24
C ALA A 72 -10.46 -11.68 10.02
N TRP A 73 -10.74 -10.68 9.17
CA TRP A 73 -9.82 -9.57 8.94
C TRP A 73 -9.59 -8.71 10.19
N GLY A 74 -10.64 -8.46 10.98
CA GLY A 74 -10.51 -7.74 12.25
C GLY A 74 -9.58 -8.46 13.24
N CYS A 75 -9.71 -9.78 13.37
CA CYS A 75 -8.82 -10.60 14.19
C CYS A 75 -7.37 -10.60 13.67
N GLU A 76 -7.18 -10.75 12.36
CA GLU A 76 -5.87 -10.74 11.72
C GLU A 76 -5.11 -9.43 12.03
N PHE A 77 -5.75 -8.28 11.81
CA PHE A 77 -5.11 -6.98 12.09
C PHE A 77 -4.86 -6.74 13.58
N ALA A 78 -5.69 -7.28 14.46
CA ALA A 78 -5.44 -7.24 15.90
C ALA A 78 -4.18 -8.02 16.29
N LEU A 79 -3.99 -9.22 15.72
CA LEU A 79 -2.79 -10.04 15.94
C LEU A 79 -1.54 -9.39 15.36
N ILE A 80 -1.60 -8.84 14.14
CA ILE A 80 -0.50 -8.09 13.53
C ILE A 80 -0.11 -6.91 14.43
N THR A 81 -1.08 -6.16 14.95
CA THR A 81 -0.83 -5.03 15.84
C THR A 81 -0.17 -5.49 17.14
N PHE A 82 -0.66 -6.59 17.73
CA PHE A 82 -0.06 -7.19 18.93
C PHE A 82 1.41 -7.57 18.67
N GLN A 83 1.68 -8.32 17.60
CA GLN A 83 3.03 -8.73 17.23
C GLN A 83 3.96 -7.53 17.00
N GLN A 84 3.46 -6.50 16.33
CA GLN A 84 4.24 -5.29 16.04
C GLN A 84 4.66 -4.56 17.31
N VAL A 85 3.72 -4.40 18.27
CA VAL A 85 3.95 -3.68 19.53
C VAL A 85 4.83 -4.49 20.47
N TRP A 86 4.52 -5.76 20.67
CA TRP A 86 5.12 -6.57 21.75
C TRP A 86 6.36 -7.34 21.34
N CYS A 87 6.55 -7.60 20.04
CA CYS A 87 7.70 -8.38 19.56
C CYS A 87 8.59 -7.57 18.63
N VAL A 88 8.04 -7.06 17.52
CA VAL A 88 8.87 -6.44 16.46
C VAL A 88 9.54 -5.16 16.94
N THR A 89 8.79 -4.25 17.58
CA THR A 89 9.35 -2.97 18.03
C THR A 89 10.50 -3.15 19.05
N PRO A 90 10.36 -4.00 20.09
CA PRO A 90 11.49 -4.32 20.97
C PRO A 90 12.67 -5.00 20.25
N SER A 91 12.40 -5.95 19.34
CA SER A 91 13.46 -6.61 18.58
C SER A 91 14.25 -5.64 17.71
N LEU A 92 13.58 -4.70 17.04
CA LEU A 92 14.24 -3.63 16.28
C LEU A 92 15.09 -2.73 17.18
N ARG A 93 14.63 -2.46 18.41
CA ARG A 93 15.43 -1.70 19.38
C ARG A 93 16.70 -2.45 19.78
N ILE A 94 16.61 -3.74 20.07
CA ILE A 94 17.79 -4.60 20.36
C ILE A 94 18.73 -4.62 19.17
N PHE A 95 18.20 -4.85 17.97
CA PHE A 95 18.98 -4.85 16.73
C PHE A 95 19.73 -3.53 16.53
N GLY A 96 19.07 -2.39 16.79
CA GLY A 96 19.70 -1.07 16.74
C GLY A 96 20.88 -0.92 17.72
N ILE A 97 20.77 -1.47 18.93
CA ILE A 97 21.88 -1.49 19.90
C ILE A 97 23.06 -2.32 19.35
N CYS A 98 22.78 -3.53 18.83
CA CYS A 98 23.82 -4.38 18.24
C CYS A 98 24.50 -3.73 17.03
N MET A 99 23.72 -3.12 16.14
CA MET A 99 24.24 -2.38 14.99
C MET A 99 25.06 -1.17 15.40
N GLY A 100 24.68 -0.45 16.46
CA GLY A 100 25.50 0.64 17.02
C GLY A 100 26.89 0.16 17.49
N CYS A 101 26.99 -1.04 18.07
CA CYS A 101 28.28 -1.65 18.41
C CYS A 101 29.09 -2.00 17.15
N MET A 102 28.47 -2.61 16.14
CA MET A 102 29.12 -2.93 14.88
C MET A 102 29.60 -1.68 14.13
N GLN A 103 28.81 -0.60 14.15
CA GLN A 103 29.17 0.67 13.52
C GLN A 103 30.46 1.25 14.12
N LYS A 104 30.65 1.16 15.44
CA LYS A 104 31.90 1.60 16.09
C LYS A 104 33.09 0.75 15.63
N PHE A 105 32.92 -0.57 15.62
CA PHE A 105 33.96 -1.48 15.14
C PHE A 105 34.35 -1.18 13.69
N PHE A 106 33.36 -1.04 12.82
CA PHE A 106 33.58 -0.74 11.41
C PHE A 106 34.18 0.66 11.21
N GLY A 107 33.73 1.67 11.97
CA GLY A 107 34.30 3.02 11.94
C GLY A 107 35.78 3.04 12.31
N THR A 108 36.18 2.28 13.32
CA THR A 108 37.60 2.10 13.67
C THR A 108 38.36 1.43 12.52
N PHE A 109 37.82 0.36 11.94
CA PHE A 109 38.44 -0.31 10.79
C PHE A 109 38.65 0.63 9.61
N MET A 110 37.62 1.39 9.22
CA MET A 110 37.71 2.40 8.16
C MET A 110 38.77 3.46 8.48
N SER A 111 38.86 3.92 9.72
CA SER A 111 39.83 4.93 10.15
C SER A 111 41.26 4.41 10.13
N CYS A 112 41.48 3.16 10.52
CA CYS A 112 42.83 2.57 10.53
C CYS A 112 43.31 2.17 9.13
N CYS A 113 42.42 1.65 8.28
CA CYS A 113 42.83 1.05 7.02
C CYS A 113 42.58 1.95 5.81
N LEU A 114 41.41 2.59 5.74
CA LEU A 114 40.99 3.34 4.56
C LEU A 114 41.34 4.83 4.62
N ALA A 115 41.34 5.44 5.81
CA ALA A 115 41.74 6.84 5.95
C ALA A 115 43.16 7.13 5.43
N PRO A 116 44.20 6.31 5.74
CA PRO A 116 45.56 6.55 5.21
C PRO A 116 45.63 6.43 3.68
N ILE A 117 44.86 5.51 3.09
CA ILE A 117 44.80 5.33 1.64
C ILE A 117 44.15 6.57 1.00
N CYS A 118 43.03 7.04 1.55
CA CYS A 118 42.36 8.25 1.06
C CYS A 118 43.27 9.48 1.20
N GLU A 119 43.99 9.60 2.31
CA GLU A 119 44.93 10.70 2.55
C GLU A 119 46.07 10.70 1.53
N THR A 120 46.69 9.54 1.28
CA THR A 120 47.76 9.42 0.27
C THR A 120 47.27 9.72 -1.15
N VAL A 121 46.07 9.25 -1.52
CA VAL A 121 45.45 9.59 -2.81
C VAL A 121 45.18 11.10 -2.90
N GLY A 122 44.68 11.73 -1.84
CA GLY A 122 44.48 13.18 -1.78
C GLY A 122 45.79 13.96 -1.97
N LEU A 123 46.88 13.50 -1.38
CA LEU A 123 48.21 14.10 -1.56
C LEU A 123 48.69 14.05 -3.02
N CYS A 124 48.37 13.00 -3.78
CA CYS A 124 48.71 12.92 -5.21
C CYS A 124 48.10 14.07 -6.04
N PHE A 125 46.94 14.59 -5.64
CA PHE A 125 46.26 15.69 -6.32
C PHE A 125 46.48 17.06 -5.66
N SER A 126 47.17 17.10 -4.50
CA SER A 126 47.31 18.31 -3.67
C SER A 126 48.05 19.48 -4.34
N ASN A 127 48.86 19.23 -5.37
CA ASN A 127 49.65 20.26 -6.06
C ASN A 127 48.99 20.80 -7.34
N ILE A 128 47.79 20.34 -7.70
CA ILE A 128 47.10 20.83 -8.90
C ILE A 128 46.46 22.20 -8.60
N THR A 129 47.05 23.27 -9.16
CA THR A 129 46.50 24.63 -9.05
C THR A 129 45.70 24.97 -10.30
N VAL A 130 44.38 25.13 -10.16
CA VAL A 130 43.50 25.58 -11.25
C VAL A 130 43.51 27.11 -11.28
N LYS A 131 43.94 27.70 -12.39
CA LYS A 131 43.78 29.13 -12.66
C LYS A 131 42.56 29.32 -13.55
N ASN A 132 41.54 30.01 -13.05
CA ASN A 132 40.43 30.45 -13.88
C ASN A 132 40.91 31.63 -14.76
N ALA A 133 40.65 31.50 -16.06
CA ALA A 133 40.83 32.56 -17.05
C ALA A 133 39.59 33.46 -17.12
#